data_AF-A0A518H8E9-F1
#
_entry.id   AF-A0A518H8E9-F1
#
_cell.length_a   1.000
_cell.length_b   1.000
_cell.length_c   1.000
_cell.angle_alpha   90.00
_cell.angle_beta   90.00
_cell.angle_gamma   90.00
#
_symmetry.space_group_name_H-M   'P 1'
#
loop_
_entity.id
_entity.type
_entity.pdbx_description
1 polymer ?
#
loop_
_entity_poly.entity_id
_entity_poly.type
_entity_poly.pdbx_seq_one_letter_code
_entity_poly.pdbx_strand_id
1 'polypeptide(L)'
;MIGWPPRIFLLLAPALLVAAAWIDADDRPTRPSTPSVDAESEIGIGSARVGAASCSGRGCHGKVAPRGTGGSEFHTWASLDPHSDAFLTLFDCRSESIRRNLHRSTAPYEDPTCLGCHGGADAPDLVKSLGPIDCNATGPIGLAIGPSGVSCEDCHGAAGRWVDLHYREGWPEQYPEATDSMRSLGSTADRAAVCLRCHLGSGPGQAVNHDLIAAGHPRLRFELVSHMQRMPRHWDERAADGSRVELGLPSGDLVRDWAIGQLATLRAGLEVLSGRVSGPPDGPDASPWPEFSEYSCDSCHHSLLDEGLRNFRGDEIPGTPAWASWSLPMSRALVGQTELRLIGPVDAVDRLMREPYPDRDRVAEQAERLARSVGGRLSALEGSEYDRDDLRDLIASLAEDPGQLDGIISNRDGAAQFFLACRALAGSEADALLRAGRPRPGDVTRLQGVFQAIREVGDALEFPEETHIGPGSREEPSPRSDRAGPILEAFDGLMDRLLEAEDGLEGGENVPIENRGRPR
;
A
#
# COMPACT_ATOMS: atom_id res chain seq x y z
N MET A 1 31.90 35.71 72.03
CA MET A 1 32.70 35.40 70.82
C MET A 1 33.43 34.11 71.09
N ILE A 2 32.96 33.08 70.38
CA ILE A 2 32.65 31.69 70.76
C ILE A 2 33.22 30.87 69.58
N GLY A 3 33.90 29.74 69.67
CA GLY A 3 33.68 28.57 70.51
C GLY A 3 33.24 27.39 69.61
N TRP A 4 34.14 26.40 69.46
CA TRP A 4 33.94 24.97 69.15
C TRP A 4 33.75 24.43 67.70
N PRO A 5 34.39 23.28 67.35
CA PRO A 5 34.19 22.42 66.14
C PRO A 5 33.14 21.30 66.46
N PRO A 6 32.96 20.10 65.79
CA PRO A 6 33.55 19.41 64.59
C PRO A 6 32.54 18.53 63.72
N ARG A 7 33.08 17.67 62.80
CA ARG A 7 32.59 16.28 62.39
C ARG A 7 31.35 16.14 61.44
N ILE A 8 31.20 15.18 60.48
CA ILE A 8 31.48 13.72 60.37
C ILE A 8 31.36 13.20 58.90
N PHE A 9 32.19 12.20 58.56
CA PHE A 9 32.14 11.06 57.60
C PHE A 9 31.15 10.96 56.42
N LEU A 10 31.65 10.49 55.27
CA LEU A 10 31.40 9.11 54.79
C LEU A 10 32.37 8.65 53.69
N LEU A 11 32.59 7.34 53.68
CA LEU A 11 33.70 6.56 53.14
C LEU A 11 33.61 6.33 51.62
N LEU A 12 34.76 6.37 50.93
CA LEU A 12 34.99 5.72 49.64
C LEU A 12 36.26 4.87 49.75
N ALA A 13 36.13 3.56 49.55
CA ALA A 13 37.24 2.64 49.36
C ALA A 13 36.74 1.26 48.84
N PRO A 14 37.61 0.44 48.20
CA PRO A 14 37.36 -0.24 46.92
C PRO A 14 37.58 -1.77 46.96
N ALA A 15 37.31 -2.48 45.86
CA ALA A 15 37.87 -3.81 45.46
C ALA A 15 37.13 -4.26 44.17
N LEU A 16 37.70 -4.59 43.00
CA LEU A 16 38.79 -5.50 42.60
C LEU A 16 38.64 -6.95 43.09
N LEU A 17 38.46 -7.85 42.10
CA LEU A 17 38.53 -9.32 42.09
C LEU A 17 37.28 -10.08 42.56
N VAL A 18 36.49 -10.62 41.61
CA VAL A 18 36.36 -12.07 41.34
C VAL A 18 35.87 -12.25 39.89
N ALA A 19 36.80 -12.52 38.98
CA ALA A 19 36.52 -13.27 37.77
C ALA A 19 36.68 -14.76 38.09
N ALA A 20 35.89 -15.61 37.43
CA ALA A 20 35.85 -17.07 37.53
C ALA A 20 34.91 -17.67 38.60
N ALA A 21 33.62 -17.69 38.27
CA ALA A 21 32.73 -18.84 38.46
C ALA A 21 31.54 -18.65 37.49
N TRP A 22 30.91 -19.72 37.04
CA TRP A 22 29.81 -19.79 36.05
C TRP A 22 30.21 -19.90 34.58
N ILE A 23 31.11 -20.83 34.29
CA ILE A 23 30.93 -21.74 33.16
C ILE A 23 30.04 -22.88 33.66
N ASP A 24 29.10 -23.31 32.81
CA ASP A 24 28.21 -24.46 32.90
C ASP A 24 26.79 -24.24 33.49
N ALA A 25 25.91 -23.73 32.62
CA ALA A 25 24.49 -24.08 32.57
C ALA A 25 24.00 -23.79 31.15
N ASP A 26 24.17 -24.78 30.27
CA ASP A 26 23.56 -24.85 28.94
C ASP A 26 22.05 -25.08 29.14
N ASP A 27 21.30 -23.99 29.30
CA ASP A 27 19.84 -24.01 29.33
C ASP A 27 19.33 -22.91 28.41
N ARG A 28 19.52 -23.13 27.10
CA ARG A 28 18.82 -22.36 26.08
C ARG A 28 17.36 -22.83 26.08
N PRO A 29 16.38 -21.99 26.48
CA PRO A 29 15.00 -22.31 26.18
C PRO A 29 14.89 -22.45 24.66
N THR A 30 14.49 -23.63 24.20
CA THR A 30 14.14 -23.88 22.81
C THR A 30 13.17 -22.80 22.37
N ARG A 31 13.61 -21.89 21.49
CA ARG A 31 12.74 -20.94 20.81
C ARG A 31 11.57 -21.73 20.23
N PRO A 32 10.30 -21.41 20.53
CA PRO A 32 9.22 -21.83 19.66
C PRO A 32 9.54 -21.23 18.28
N SER A 33 9.77 -22.10 17.30
CA SER A 33 9.95 -21.74 15.91
C SER A 33 8.73 -20.96 15.44
N THR A 34 8.88 -19.64 15.32
CA THR A 34 8.04 -18.81 14.46
C THR A 34 8.17 -19.32 13.03
N PRO A 35 7.08 -19.48 12.27
CA PRO A 35 7.18 -19.85 10.86
C PRO A 35 7.89 -18.71 10.12
N SER A 36 9.14 -18.95 9.74
CA SER A 36 9.86 -18.15 8.76
C SER A 36 9.21 -18.36 7.39
N VAL A 37 9.06 -17.28 6.63
CA VAL A 37 8.47 -17.29 5.27
C VAL A 37 9.41 -17.95 4.24
N ASP A 38 10.58 -18.43 4.66
CA ASP A 38 11.49 -19.21 3.80
C ASP A 38 11.35 -20.70 4.07
N ALA A 39 10.42 -21.34 3.36
CA ALA A 39 10.39 -22.79 3.17
C ALA A 39 9.85 -23.15 1.77
N GLU A 40 10.51 -22.67 0.72
CA GLU A 40 10.47 -23.31 -0.60
C GLU A 40 11.89 -23.73 -1.01
N SER A 41 12.40 -24.75 -0.33
CA SER A 41 13.54 -25.54 -0.82
C SER A 41 13.69 -26.84 -0.03
N GLU A 42 12.66 -27.69 0.00
CA GLU A 42 12.85 -29.13 0.17
C GLU A 42 11.92 -29.88 -0.78
N ILE A 43 12.44 -30.96 -1.37
CA ILE A 43 11.81 -31.72 -2.46
C ILE A 43 10.51 -32.37 -1.96
N GLY A 44 9.39 -31.72 -2.22
CA GLY A 44 8.04 -32.23 -2.06
C GLY A 44 7.14 -31.41 -2.97
N ILE A 45 6.61 -32.05 -4.02
CA ILE A 45 5.79 -31.49 -5.11
C ILE A 45 5.17 -30.13 -4.73
N GLY A 46 5.87 -29.05 -5.08
CA GLY A 46 5.31 -27.70 -4.99
C GLY A 46 4.00 -27.69 -5.77
N SER A 47 2.99 -26.99 -5.28
CA SER A 47 1.71 -26.83 -6.01
C SER A 47 2.02 -26.31 -7.41
N ALA A 48 1.86 -27.16 -8.42
CA ALA A 48 2.14 -26.80 -9.78
C ALA A 48 1.14 -25.73 -10.24
N ARG A 49 1.62 -24.74 -10.99
CA ARG A 49 0.73 -23.88 -11.75
C ARG A 49 0.02 -24.67 -12.84
N VAL A 50 -1.23 -24.32 -13.12
CA VAL A 50 -2.04 -24.94 -14.18
C VAL A 50 -2.39 -23.96 -15.30
N GLY A 51 -2.04 -22.69 -15.12
CA GLY A 51 -2.23 -21.62 -16.08
C GLY A 51 -3.63 -21.00 -16.02
N ALA A 52 -3.71 -19.71 -16.31
CA ALA A 52 -4.96 -18.94 -16.28
C ALA A 52 -6.09 -19.55 -17.12
N ALA A 53 -5.74 -20.20 -18.25
CA ALA A 53 -6.71 -20.82 -19.14
C ALA A 53 -7.54 -21.92 -18.45
N SER A 54 -7.02 -22.58 -17.41
CA SER A 54 -7.77 -23.57 -16.61
C SER A 54 -9.00 -22.98 -15.91
N CYS A 55 -8.99 -21.66 -15.63
CA CYS A 55 -10.12 -20.95 -15.03
C CYS A 55 -11.19 -20.54 -16.08
N SER A 56 -10.83 -20.50 -17.36
CA SER A 56 -11.58 -19.82 -18.43
C SER A 56 -12.84 -20.55 -18.93
N GLY A 57 -13.20 -21.69 -18.34
CA GLY A 57 -14.39 -22.43 -18.74
C GLY A 57 -15.66 -21.58 -18.59
N ARG A 58 -16.57 -21.63 -19.58
CA ARG A 58 -17.85 -20.89 -19.52
C ARG A 58 -18.74 -21.26 -18.33
N GLY A 59 -18.63 -22.50 -17.84
CA GLY A 59 -19.30 -22.97 -16.63
C GLY A 59 -18.54 -22.66 -15.33
N CYS A 60 -17.33 -22.08 -15.45
CA CYS A 60 -16.46 -21.67 -14.36
C CYS A 60 -16.40 -20.13 -14.36
N HIS A 61 -15.23 -19.55 -14.63
CA HIS A 61 -14.98 -18.10 -14.56
C HIS A 61 -14.94 -17.40 -15.94
N GLY A 62 -15.27 -18.11 -17.03
CA GLY A 62 -15.23 -17.59 -18.40
C GLY A 62 -16.56 -17.12 -19.00
N LYS A 63 -17.55 -16.80 -18.17
CA LYS A 63 -18.84 -16.27 -18.62
C LYS A 63 -18.65 -14.88 -19.22
N VAL A 64 -19.21 -14.66 -20.41
CA VAL A 64 -19.29 -13.32 -21.00
C VAL A 64 -20.50 -12.61 -20.39
N ALA A 65 -20.25 -11.77 -19.39
CA ALA A 65 -21.25 -11.00 -18.66
C ALA A 65 -20.63 -9.65 -18.22
N PRO A 66 -21.44 -8.67 -17.76
CA PRO A 66 -20.91 -7.44 -17.20
C PRO A 66 -19.92 -7.71 -16.06
N ARG A 67 -18.88 -6.87 -15.92
CA ARG A 67 -17.89 -6.96 -14.84
C ARG A 67 -18.56 -7.08 -13.46
N GLY A 68 -17.95 -7.86 -12.57
CA GLY A 68 -18.49 -8.16 -11.25
C GLY A 68 -19.66 -9.16 -11.23
N THR A 69 -20.06 -9.72 -12.38
CA THR A 69 -21.01 -10.85 -12.40
C THR A 69 -20.27 -12.13 -12.02
N GLY A 70 -20.82 -12.91 -11.08
CA GLY A 70 -20.26 -14.23 -10.75
C GLY A 70 -20.09 -15.11 -11.99
N GLY A 71 -18.88 -15.65 -12.14
CA GLY A 71 -18.46 -16.45 -13.29
C GLY A 71 -17.87 -15.66 -14.45
N SER A 72 -17.79 -14.32 -14.41
CA SER A 72 -17.19 -13.50 -15.48
C SER A 72 -15.77 -13.02 -15.19
N GLU A 73 -15.12 -13.58 -14.18
CA GLU A 73 -13.85 -13.09 -13.62
C GLU A 73 -12.72 -13.20 -14.65
N PHE A 74 -12.57 -14.35 -15.31
CA PHE A 74 -11.55 -14.55 -16.33
C PHE A 74 -11.75 -13.60 -17.52
N HIS A 75 -12.99 -13.40 -17.96
CA HIS A 75 -13.27 -12.48 -19.06
C HIS A 75 -12.95 -11.03 -18.68
N THR A 76 -13.29 -10.63 -17.46
CA THR A 76 -12.97 -9.30 -16.91
C THR A 76 -11.46 -9.10 -16.86
N TRP A 77 -10.73 -10.06 -16.30
CA TRP A 77 -9.27 -10.03 -16.24
C TRP A 77 -8.65 -9.92 -17.63
N ALA A 78 -8.96 -10.85 -18.52
CA ALA A 78 -8.33 -10.94 -19.84
C ALA A 78 -8.64 -9.75 -20.78
N SER A 79 -9.67 -8.95 -20.49
CA SER A 79 -10.13 -7.88 -21.40
C SER A 79 -9.99 -6.48 -20.82
N LEU A 80 -9.97 -6.32 -19.50
CA LEU A 80 -10.05 -5.03 -18.83
C LEU A 80 -8.97 -4.81 -17.77
N ASP A 81 -8.29 -5.86 -17.32
CA ASP A 81 -7.32 -5.76 -16.24
C ASP A 81 -5.88 -5.62 -16.77
N PRO A 82 -5.18 -4.50 -16.50
CA PRO A 82 -3.78 -4.32 -16.89
C PRO A 82 -2.84 -5.44 -16.40
N HIS A 83 -3.21 -6.15 -15.33
CA HIS A 83 -2.45 -7.32 -14.86
C HIS A 83 -2.30 -8.39 -15.94
N SER A 84 -3.31 -8.57 -16.80
CA SER A 84 -3.27 -9.58 -17.88
C SER A 84 -2.17 -9.33 -18.90
N ASP A 85 -1.72 -8.08 -19.02
CA ASP A 85 -0.74 -7.63 -20.01
C ASP A 85 0.62 -7.30 -19.37
N ALA A 86 0.77 -7.44 -18.06
CA ALA A 86 1.96 -7.01 -17.33
C ALA A 86 3.28 -7.61 -17.88
N PHE A 87 3.29 -8.88 -18.29
CA PHE A 87 4.45 -9.53 -18.90
C PHE A 87 4.81 -8.91 -20.25
N LEU A 88 3.81 -8.44 -21.00
CA LEU A 88 4.00 -7.81 -22.31
C LEU A 88 4.69 -6.44 -22.17
N THR A 89 4.59 -5.76 -21.02
CA THR A 89 5.38 -4.54 -20.74
C THR A 89 6.89 -4.82 -20.71
N LEU A 90 7.32 -6.06 -20.41
CA LEU A 90 8.74 -6.43 -20.51
C LEU A 90 9.24 -6.47 -21.96
N PHE A 91 8.29 -6.42 -22.90
CA PHE A 91 8.49 -6.29 -24.32
C PHE A 91 8.32 -4.83 -24.81
N ASP A 92 8.65 -3.83 -23.99
CA ASP A 92 8.63 -2.42 -24.41
C ASP A 92 10.00 -1.75 -24.36
N CYS A 93 10.15 -0.65 -25.12
CA CYS A 93 11.36 0.17 -25.18
C CYS A 93 11.78 0.71 -23.80
N ARG A 94 10.82 0.91 -22.87
CA ARG A 94 11.12 1.33 -21.49
C ARG A 94 11.89 0.24 -20.75
N SER A 95 11.39 -1.00 -20.79
CA SER A 95 11.99 -2.16 -20.13
C SER A 95 13.39 -2.45 -20.69
N GLU A 96 13.54 -2.33 -22.01
CA GLU A 96 14.85 -2.45 -22.65
C GLU A 96 15.81 -1.31 -22.27
N SER A 97 15.31 -0.09 -22.08
CA SER A 97 16.13 1.02 -21.55
C SER A 97 16.56 0.78 -20.11
N ILE A 98 15.67 0.27 -19.26
CA ILE A 98 15.97 -0.08 -17.87
C ILE A 98 17.10 -1.12 -17.84
N ARG A 99 16.98 -2.21 -18.62
CA ARG A 99 18.05 -3.23 -18.75
C ARG A 99 19.39 -2.61 -19.13
N ARG A 100 19.41 -1.75 -20.15
CA ARG A 100 20.63 -1.07 -20.62
C ARG A 100 21.24 -0.18 -19.54
N ASN A 101 20.42 0.59 -18.83
CA ASN A 101 20.85 1.47 -17.75
C ASN A 101 21.38 0.69 -16.53
N LEU A 102 20.85 -0.51 -16.28
CA LEU A 102 21.35 -1.44 -15.26
C LEU A 102 22.57 -2.26 -15.72
N HIS A 103 23.02 -2.06 -16.96
CA HIS A 103 24.11 -2.83 -17.57
C HIS A 103 23.92 -4.36 -17.53
N ARG A 104 22.66 -4.84 -17.58
CA ARG A 104 22.33 -6.27 -17.55
C ARG A 104 22.37 -6.89 -18.95
N SER A 105 22.89 -8.10 -19.08
CA SER A 105 22.89 -8.83 -20.36
C SER A 105 21.56 -9.56 -20.63
N THR A 106 20.89 -10.01 -19.57
CA THR A 106 19.62 -10.77 -19.66
C THR A 106 18.49 -9.86 -20.14
N ALA A 107 17.68 -10.34 -21.09
CA ALA A 107 16.52 -9.59 -21.57
C ALA A 107 15.50 -9.37 -20.45
N PRO A 108 14.69 -8.29 -20.46
CA PRO A 108 13.77 -8.01 -19.36
C PRO A 108 12.76 -9.14 -19.11
N TYR A 109 12.27 -9.77 -20.18
CA TYR A 109 11.32 -10.89 -20.15
C TYR A 109 11.95 -12.24 -19.72
N GLU A 110 13.25 -12.28 -19.44
CA GLU A 110 13.98 -13.43 -18.90
C GLU A 110 14.59 -13.14 -17.52
N ASP A 111 14.60 -11.87 -17.10
CA ASP A 111 15.23 -11.45 -15.85
C ASP A 111 14.31 -11.73 -14.65
N PRO A 112 14.70 -12.59 -13.69
CA PRO A 112 13.88 -12.91 -12.53
C PRO A 112 13.45 -11.68 -11.70
N THR A 113 14.23 -10.60 -11.73
CA THR A 113 13.90 -9.32 -11.08
C THR A 113 12.64 -8.69 -11.67
N CYS A 114 12.47 -8.81 -12.98
CA CYS A 114 11.32 -8.27 -13.69
C CYS A 114 10.12 -9.22 -13.59
N LEU A 115 10.38 -10.52 -13.74
CA LEU A 115 9.36 -11.57 -13.75
C LEU A 115 8.64 -11.71 -12.40
N GLY A 116 9.30 -11.38 -11.28
CA GLY A 116 8.69 -11.49 -9.96
C GLY A 116 7.42 -10.65 -9.78
N CYS A 117 7.28 -9.52 -10.49
CA CYS A 117 6.10 -8.67 -10.45
C CYS A 117 5.28 -8.67 -11.74
N HIS A 118 5.92 -8.88 -12.90
CA HIS A 118 5.24 -8.84 -14.20
C HIS A 118 4.69 -10.20 -14.66
N GLY A 119 5.03 -11.28 -13.95
CA GLY A 119 4.54 -12.62 -14.26
C GLY A 119 5.25 -13.22 -15.48
N GLY A 120 4.50 -13.98 -16.28
CA GLY A 120 5.02 -14.68 -17.47
C GLY A 120 5.27 -16.18 -17.28
N ALA A 121 4.99 -16.72 -16.09
CA ALA A 121 5.03 -18.16 -15.84
C ALA A 121 4.08 -18.92 -16.79
N ASP A 122 2.89 -18.36 -17.02
CA ASP A 122 1.84 -18.96 -17.85
C ASP A 122 1.87 -18.44 -19.31
N ALA A 123 2.85 -17.60 -19.66
CA ALA A 123 2.93 -17.02 -21.00
C ALA A 123 3.26 -18.11 -22.05
N PRO A 124 2.50 -18.16 -23.17
CA PRO A 124 2.75 -19.10 -24.26
C PRO A 124 4.19 -19.01 -24.81
N ASP A 125 4.75 -20.13 -25.27
CA ASP A 125 6.09 -20.18 -25.88
C ASP A 125 6.24 -19.21 -27.05
N LEU A 126 5.13 -18.94 -27.78
CA LEU A 126 5.11 -17.96 -28.85
C LEU A 126 5.51 -16.55 -28.36
N VAL A 127 5.06 -16.14 -27.18
CA VAL A 127 5.38 -14.83 -26.59
C VAL A 127 6.86 -14.75 -26.25
N LYS A 128 7.38 -15.83 -25.66
CA LYS A 128 8.80 -15.95 -25.31
C LYS A 128 9.69 -15.97 -26.56
N SER A 129 9.16 -16.42 -27.71
CA SER A 129 9.87 -16.48 -28.99
C SER A 129 9.93 -15.16 -29.77
N LEU A 130 9.25 -14.09 -29.32
CA LEU A 130 9.27 -12.79 -29.99
C LEU A 130 10.68 -12.18 -30.08
N GLY A 131 11.55 -12.55 -29.13
CA GLY A 131 12.93 -12.09 -29.10
C GLY A 131 13.08 -10.60 -28.77
N PRO A 132 14.27 -10.02 -29.00
CA PRO A 132 14.57 -8.64 -28.65
C PRO A 132 13.81 -7.66 -29.55
N ILE A 133 13.51 -6.50 -28.99
CA ILE A 133 12.52 -5.59 -29.55
C ILE A 133 13.19 -4.44 -30.25
N ASP A 134 12.85 -4.29 -31.53
CA ASP A 134 13.29 -3.13 -32.29
C ASP A 134 12.49 -1.90 -31.85
N CYS A 135 13.13 -1.12 -30.97
CA CYS A 135 12.59 0.13 -30.43
C CYS A 135 12.32 1.20 -31.50
N ASN A 136 12.72 0.99 -32.76
CA ASN A 136 12.43 1.88 -33.89
C ASN A 136 11.22 1.42 -34.74
N ALA A 137 10.68 0.21 -34.50
CA ALA A 137 9.72 -0.42 -35.42
C ALA A 137 8.42 -0.93 -34.76
N THR A 138 8.25 -0.86 -33.43
CA THR A 138 7.13 -1.50 -32.74
C THR A 138 6.10 -0.53 -32.16
N GLY A 139 4.82 -0.80 -32.46
CA GLY A 139 3.66 -0.37 -31.66
C GLY A 139 3.29 -1.45 -30.62
N PRO A 140 2.25 -1.23 -29.79
CA PRO A 140 1.91 -2.12 -28.67
C PRO A 140 1.59 -3.56 -29.13
N ILE A 141 2.26 -4.54 -28.51
CA ILE A 141 2.26 -5.96 -28.88
C ILE A 141 1.00 -6.70 -28.34
N GLY A 142 0.30 -6.13 -27.36
CA GLY A 142 -0.63 -6.88 -26.50
C GLY A 142 -1.83 -7.54 -27.19
N LEU A 143 -2.44 -6.88 -28.19
CA LEU A 143 -3.69 -7.38 -28.78
C LEU A 143 -3.53 -8.64 -29.65
N ALA A 144 -2.32 -8.89 -30.18
CA ALA A 144 -2.07 -10.00 -31.10
C ALA A 144 -1.76 -11.33 -30.40
N ILE A 145 -1.47 -11.28 -29.10
CA ILE A 145 -0.85 -12.39 -28.36
C ILE A 145 -1.79 -12.96 -27.30
N GLY A 146 -2.67 -12.13 -26.74
CA GLY A 146 -3.55 -12.51 -25.64
C GLY A 146 -2.87 -12.41 -24.27
N PRO A 147 -3.64 -12.62 -23.19
CA PRO A 147 -3.20 -12.32 -21.83
C PRO A 147 -2.07 -13.25 -21.39
N SER A 148 -0.97 -12.66 -20.92
CA SER A 148 0.29 -13.37 -20.61
C SER A 148 0.98 -12.88 -19.32
N GLY A 149 0.34 -11.99 -18.57
CA GLY A 149 0.89 -11.32 -17.38
C GLY A 149 0.59 -12.01 -16.05
N VAL A 150 0.29 -11.19 -15.05
CA VAL A 150 -0.10 -11.60 -13.69
C VAL A 150 -1.47 -12.28 -13.78
N SER A 151 -1.52 -13.56 -13.40
CA SER A 151 -2.66 -14.44 -13.61
C SER A 151 -3.47 -14.67 -12.32
N CYS A 152 -4.55 -15.46 -12.43
CA CYS A 152 -5.36 -15.87 -11.29
C CYS A 152 -4.51 -16.48 -10.16
N GLU A 153 -3.47 -17.23 -10.52
CA GLU A 153 -2.60 -17.96 -9.58
C GLU A 153 -1.60 -17.04 -8.86
N ASP A 154 -1.30 -15.86 -9.40
CA ASP A 154 -0.51 -14.85 -8.71
C ASP A 154 -1.25 -14.29 -7.48
N CYS A 155 -2.58 -14.17 -7.59
CA CYS A 155 -3.46 -13.70 -6.53
C CYS A 155 -3.97 -14.85 -5.63
N HIS A 156 -4.46 -15.94 -6.20
CA HIS A 156 -5.07 -17.07 -5.48
C HIS A 156 -4.07 -18.19 -5.09
N GLY A 157 -2.79 -18.06 -5.45
CA GLY A 157 -1.81 -19.12 -5.28
C GLY A 157 -1.89 -20.17 -6.39
N ALA A 158 -0.88 -21.04 -6.47
CA ALA A 158 -0.80 -22.05 -7.51
C ALA A 158 -1.93 -23.08 -7.37
N ALA A 159 -2.68 -23.28 -8.46
CA ALA A 159 -3.97 -23.93 -8.43
C ALA A 159 -3.93 -25.44 -8.60
N GLY A 160 -2.78 -26.06 -8.86
CA GLY A 160 -2.65 -27.50 -9.05
C GLY A 160 -3.20 -28.36 -7.90
N ARG A 161 -3.30 -27.81 -6.67
CA ARG A 161 -3.89 -28.52 -5.52
C ARG A 161 -5.39 -28.27 -5.30
N TRP A 162 -5.97 -27.21 -5.87
CA TRP A 162 -7.35 -26.80 -5.58
C TRP A 162 -8.24 -26.61 -6.81
N VAL A 163 -7.71 -26.52 -8.03
CA VAL A 163 -8.47 -26.28 -9.26
C VAL A 163 -9.58 -27.31 -9.48
N ASP A 164 -9.34 -28.59 -9.15
CA ASP A 164 -10.30 -29.68 -9.32
C ASP A 164 -11.23 -29.90 -8.10
N LEU A 165 -11.02 -29.15 -7.01
CA LEU A 165 -11.69 -29.33 -5.72
C LEU A 165 -12.55 -28.14 -5.30
N HIS A 166 -12.19 -26.90 -5.69
CA HIS A 166 -12.82 -25.67 -5.19
C HIS A 166 -14.30 -25.47 -5.56
N TYR A 167 -14.85 -26.33 -6.42
CA TYR A 167 -16.26 -26.32 -6.82
C TYR A 167 -17.03 -27.56 -6.33
N ARG A 168 -16.36 -28.49 -5.63
CA ARG A 168 -17.00 -29.74 -5.18
C ARG A 168 -17.88 -29.50 -3.96
N GLU A 169 -18.89 -30.35 -3.82
CA GLU A 169 -19.71 -30.40 -2.61
C GLU A 169 -18.80 -30.62 -1.38
N GLY A 170 -19.07 -29.85 -0.32
CA GLY A 170 -18.28 -29.87 0.91
C GLY A 170 -17.06 -28.96 0.93
N TRP A 171 -16.79 -28.20 -0.14
CA TRP A 171 -15.80 -27.12 -0.09
C TRP A 171 -16.31 -25.91 0.72
N PRO A 172 -15.46 -25.26 1.53
CA PRO A 172 -14.04 -25.58 1.80
C PRO A 172 -13.81 -26.67 2.86
N GLU A 173 -14.78 -26.95 3.75
CA GLU A 173 -14.54 -27.65 5.02
C GLU A 173 -14.04 -29.11 4.88
N GLN A 174 -14.42 -29.80 3.81
CA GLN A 174 -14.04 -31.19 3.56
C GLN A 174 -12.68 -31.35 2.87
N TYR A 175 -12.05 -30.25 2.43
CA TYR A 175 -10.79 -30.26 1.69
C TYR A 175 -9.73 -29.30 2.27
N PRO A 176 -9.45 -29.36 3.59
CA PRO A 176 -8.64 -28.36 4.28
C PRO A 176 -7.25 -28.18 3.66
N GLU A 177 -6.55 -29.25 3.27
CA GLU A 177 -5.22 -29.15 2.63
C GLU A 177 -5.26 -28.40 1.29
N ALA A 178 -6.32 -28.59 0.50
CA ALA A 178 -6.49 -27.90 -0.77
C ALA A 178 -6.92 -26.45 -0.54
N THR A 179 -7.82 -26.21 0.40
CA THR A 179 -8.23 -24.86 0.82
C THR A 179 -7.06 -24.04 1.33
N ASP A 180 -6.21 -24.60 2.20
CA ASP A 180 -5.03 -23.92 2.74
C ASP A 180 -4.00 -23.58 1.65
N SER A 181 -4.00 -24.34 0.55
CA SER A 181 -3.15 -24.05 -0.61
C SER A 181 -3.71 -22.97 -1.55
N MET A 182 -4.99 -22.62 -1.41
CA MET A 182 -5.62 -21.50 -2.09
C MET A 182 -5.49 -20.26 -1.21
N ARG A 183 -4.80 -19.23 -1.71
CA ARG A 183 -4.73 -17.95 -1.00
C ARG A 183 -6.12 -17.32 -0.94
N SER A 184 -6.64 -17.20 0.29
CA SER A 184 -7.87 -16.46 0.57
C SER A 184 -7.71 -15.00 0.16
N LEU A 185 -8.75 -14.42 -0.45
CA LEU A 185 -8.89 -12.99 -0.71
C LEU A 185 -10.19 -12.45 -0.09
N GLY A 186 -10.75 -13.17 0.89
CA GLY A 186 -12.05 -12.85 1.51
C GLY A 186 -11.99 -11.56 2.33
N SER A 187 -10.93 -11.40 3.13
CA SER A 187 -10.74 -10.20 3.96
C SER A 187 -10.16 -9.03 3.16
N THR A 188 -10.29 -7.81 3.69
CA THR A 188 -9.63 -6.64 3.09
C THR A 188 -8.11 -6.73 3.30
N ALA A 189 -7.68 -7.18 4.49
CA ALA A 189 -6.27 -7.39 4.81
C ALA A 189 -5.59 -8.41 3.87
N ASP A 190 -6.25 -9.52 3.52
CA ASP A 190 -5.71 -10.51 2.58
C ASP A 190 -5.52 -9.91 1.18
N ARG A 191 -6.51 -9.13 0.73
CA ARG A 191 -6.43 -8.39 -0.55
C ARG A 191 -5.28 -7.38 -0.53
N ALA A 192 -5.13 -6.62 0.53
CA ALA A 192 -4.02 -5.69 0.67
C ALA A 192 -2.67 -6.42 0.63
N ALA A 193 -2.52 -7.51 1.39
CA ALA A 193 -1.31 -8.30 1.46
C ALA A 193 -0.89 -8.86 0.10
N VAL A 194 -1.83 -9.35 -0.71
CA VAL A 194 -1.50 -9.88 -2.05
C VAL A 194 -1.05 -8.78 -3.01
N CYS A 195 -1.67 -7.61 -2.97
CA CYS A 195 -1.27 -6.47 -3.81
C CYS A 195 0.13 -5.96 -3.44
N LEU A 196 0.41 -5.86 -2.14
CA LEU A 196 1.68 -5.32 -1.62
C LEU A 196 2.91 -6.15 -2.04
N ARG A 197 2.75 -7.44 -2.34
CA ARG A 197 3.84 -8.30 -2.84
C ARG A 197 4.56 -7.70 -4.04
N CYS A 198 3.82 -7.07 -4.96
CA CYS A 198 4.37 -6.44 -6.15
C CYS A 198 4.34 -4.90 -6.09
N HIS A 199 3.32 -4.31 -5.45
CA HIS A 199 3.13 -2.85 -5.41
C HIS A 199 3.89 -2.13 -4.28
N LEU A 200 4.56 -2.88 -3.41
CA LEU A 200 5.57 -2.39 -2.46
C LEU A 200 6.86 -3.24 -2.55
N GLY A 201 6.67 -4.54 -2.78
CA GLY A 201 7.72 -5.56 -2.77
C GLY A 201 7.59 -6.44 -1.54
N SER A 202 7.87 -7.74 -1.65
CA SER A 202 7.87 -8.67 -0.50
C SER A 202 9.20 -9.38 -0.25
N GLY A 203 10.25 -9.04 -0.99
CA GLY A 203 11.57 -9.65 -0.83
C GLY A 203 12.35 -9.74 -2.15
N PRO A 204 13.42 -10.56 -2.20
CA PRO A 204 14.21 -10.77 -3.41
C PRO A 204 13.35 -11.14 -4.62
N GLY A 205 13.63 -10.53 -5.77
CA GLY A 205 12.86 -10.75 -7.01
C GLY A 205 11.57 -9.92 -7.14
N GLN A 206 11.05 -9.34 -6.06
CA GLN A 206 9.90 -8.42 -6.08
C GLN A 206 10.21 -7.04 -5.48
N ALA A 207 11.41 -6.87 -4.90
CA ALA A 207 11.86 -5.60 -4.35
C ALA A 207 12.34 -4.65 -5.46
N VAL A 208 11.80 -3.44 -5.48
CA VAL A 208 12.29 -2.34 -6.32
C VAL A 208 13.23 -1.47 -5.48
N ASN A 209 14.49 -1.39 -5.91
CA ASN A 209 15.52 -0.56 -5.29
C ASN A 209 15.70 0.77 -6.05
N HIS A 210 16.50 1.65 -5.47
CA HIS A 210 16.83 2.93 -6.08
C HIS A 210 17.48 2.77 -7.46
N ASP A 211 18.31 1.75 -7.68
CA ASP A 211 18.95 1.52 -8.98
C ASP A 211 17.93 1.20 -10.08
N LEU A 212 16.91 0.37 -9.79
CA LEU A 212 15.81 0.10 -10.70
C LEU A 212 15.04 1.39 -11.03
N ILE A 213 14.76 2.21 -10.03
CA ILE A 213 14.07 3.51 -10.21
C ILE A 213 14.93 4.45 -11.07
N ALA A 214 16.21 4.60 -10.75
CA ALA A 214 17.16 5.42 -11.49
C ALA A 214 17.34 4.95 -12.95
N ALA A 215 17.25 3.65 -13.19
CA ALA A 215 17.27 3.07 -14.53
C ALA A 215 15.99 3.33 -15.34
N GLY A 216 14.91 3.77 -14.68
CA GLY A 216 13.65 4.19 -15.30
C GLY A 216 12.42 3.38 -14.87
N HIS A 217 12.52 2.49 -13.88
CA HIS A 217 11.37 1.79 -13.31
C HIS A 217 10.49 2.78 -12.51
N PRO A 218 9.15 2.68 -12.57
CA PRO A 218 8.26 3.43 -11.68
C PRO A 218 8.62 3.24 -10.20
N ARG A 219 8.49 4.28 -9.37
CA ARG A 219 8.51 4.07 -7.91
C ARG A 219 7.23 3.34 -7.49
N LEU A 220 7.37 2.37 -6.60
CA LEU A 220 6.25 1.63 -6.05
C LEU A 220 5.54 2.47 -4.97
N ARG A 221 4.37 3.00 -5.28
CA ARG A 221 3.50 3.74 -4.34
C ARG A 221 2.14 3.04 -4.28
N PHE A 222 1.89 2.34 -3.19
CA PHE A 222 0.64 1.62 -2.98
C PHE A 222 -0.30 2.38 -2.04
N GLU A 223 -1.58 2.46 -2.43
CA GLU A 223 -2.68 2.88 -1.57
C GLU A 223 -3.89 2.03 -1.95
N LEU A 224 -4.47 1.32 -0.98
CA LEU A 224 -5.39 0.22 -1.22
C LEU A 224 -6.65 0.67 -1.95
N VAL A 225 -7.28 1.76 -1.50
CA VAL A 225 -8.56 2.22 -2.06
C VAL A 225 -8.39 2.61 -3.53
N SER A 226 -7.34 3.38 -3.83
CA SER A 226 -6.99 3.81 -5.17
C SER A 226 -6.72 2.63 -6.10
N HIS A 227 -6.03 1.60 -5.62
CA HIS A 227 -5.74 0.40 -6.42
C HIS A 227 -7.00 -0.45 -6.63
N MET A 228 -7.82 -0.62 -5.59
CA MET A 228 -9.09 -1.35 -5.66
C MET A 228 -10.11 -0.68 -6.58
N GLN A 229 -10.11 0.65 -6.68
CA GLN A 229 -10.97 1.40 -7.60
C GLN A 229 -10.46 1.37 -9.05
N ARG A 230 -9.14 1.25 -9.25
CA ARG A 230 -8.52 1.22 -10.59
C ARG A 230 -8.56 -0.17 -11.22
N MET A 231 -8.45 -1.22 -10.41
CA MET A 231 -8.58 -2.60 -10.88
C MET A 231 -10.05 -2.92 -11.17
N PRO A 232 -10.40 -3.51 -12.33
CA PRO A 232 -11.75 -4.00 -12.54
C PRO A 232 -12.03 -5.10 -11.54
N ARG A 233 -13.12 -4.98 -10.77
CA ARG A 233 -13.43 -5.99 -9.75
C ARG A 233 -13.80 -7.32 -10.38
N HIS A 234 -13.18 -8.37 -9.88
CA HIS A 234 -13.41 -9.76 -10.26
C HIS A 234 -14.40 -10.46 -9.32
N TRP A 235 -15.23 -9.71 -8.60
CA TRP A 235 -16.23 -10.28 -7.71
C TRP A 235 -17.47 -9.40 -7.72
N ASP A 236 -18.59 -9.99 -7.34
CA ASP A 236 -19.81 -9.23 -7.05
C ASP A 236 -19.65 -8.54 -5.70
N GLU A 237 -19.60 -7.21 -5.69
CA GLU A 237 -19.46 -6.43 -4.45
C GLU A 237 -20.62 -6.64 -3.49
N ARG A 238 -21.86 -6.79 -3.99
CA ARG A 238 -23.03 -6.99 -3.12
C ARG A 238 -22.98 -8.35 -2.46
N ALA A 239 -22.57 -9.38 -3.21
CA ALA A 239 -22.38 -10.70 -2.66
C ALA A 239 -21.20 -10.73 -1.67
N ALA A 240 -20.10 -10.04 -2.00
CA ALA A 240 -18.95 -9.93 -1.11
C ALA A 240 -19.33 -9.22 0.21
N ASP A 241 -20.04 -8.10 0.14
CA ASP A 241 -20.53 -7.39 1.33
C ASP A 241 -21.51 -8.25 2.15
N GLY A 242 -22.42 -8.98 1.49
CA GLY A 242 -23.31 -9.93 2.15
C GLY A 242 -22.56 -11.03 2.89
N SER A 243 -21.56 -11.65 2.24
CA SER A 243 -20.73 -12.70 2.84
C SER A 243 -19.91 -12.19 4.04
N ARG A 244 -19.48 -10.94 4.02
CA ARG A 244 -18.78 -10.30 5.15
C ARG A 244 -19.70 -10.22 6.37
N VAL A 245 -20.93 -9.74 6.17
CA VAL A 245 -21.93 -9.66 7.25
C VAL A 245 -22.26 -11.06 7.81
N GLU A 246 -22.36 -12.07 6.94
CA GLU A 246 -22.57 -13.47 7.36
C GLU A 246 -21.40 -14.03 8.18
N LEU A 247 -20.17 -13.57 7.90
CA LEU A 247 -18.96 -13.89 8.67
C LEU A 247 -18.79 -13.03 9.94
N GLY A 248 -19.78 -12.17 10.26
CA GLY A 248 -19.71 -11.25 11.40
C GLY A 248 -18.76 -10.07 11.20
N LEU A 249 -18.36 -9.78 9.96
CA LEU A 249 -17.52 -8.65 9.59
C LEU A 249 -18.37 -7.46 9.11
N PRO A 250 -17.92 -6.21 9.30
CA PRO A 250 -18.60 -5.04 8.75
C PRO A 250 -18.70 -5.08 7.22
N SER A 251 -19.74 -4.47 6.65
CA SER A 251 -19.88 -4.28 5.19
C SER A 251 -18.68 -3.50 4.61
N GLY A 252 -18.39 -3.68 3.33
CA GLY A 252 -17.34 -2.94 2.64
C GLY A 252 -17.57 -1.43 2.71
N ASP A 253 -16.53 -0.69 3.09
CA ASP A 253 -16.52 0.77 3.15
C ASP A 253 -15.13 1.28 2.77
N LEU A 254 -15.07 2.35 1.97
CA LEU A 254 -13.82 2.96 1.50
C LEU A 254 -12.97 3.45 2.67
N VAL A 255 -13.59 3.91 3.75
CA VAL A 255 -12.88 4.37 4.96
C VAL A 255 -12.19 3.22 5.69
N ARG A 256 -12.91 2.11 5.85
CA ARG A 256 -12.35 0.89 6.44
C ARG A 256 -11.24 0.32 5.57
N ASP A 257 -11.45 0.26 4.26
CA ASP A 257 -10.44 -0.20 3.30
C ASP A 257 -9.20 0.70 3.32
N TRP A 258 -9.37 2.02 3.42
CA TRP A 258 -8.27 2.96 3.60
C TRP A 258 -7.47 2.65 4.87
N ALA A 259 -8.13 2.52 6.02
CA ALA A 259 -7.45 2.28 7.29
C ALA A 259 -6.69 0.95 7.32
N ILE A 260 -7.30 -0.10 6.77
CA ILE A 260 -6.66 -1.41 6.59
C ILE A 260 -5.47 -1.31 5.64
N GLY A 261 -5.62 -0.59 4.54
CA GLY A 261 -4.56 -0.31 3.58
C GLY A 261 -3.35 0.40 4.20
N GLN A 262 -3.58 1.40 5.07
CA GLN A 262 -2.52 2.12 5.78
C GLN A 262 -1.72 1.19 6.70
N LEU A 263 -2.40 0.40 7.54
CA LEU A 263 -1.71 -0.53 8.46
C LEU A 263 -1.04 -1.69 7.71
N ALA A 264 -1.66 -2.22 6.66
CA ALA A 264 -1.07 -3.27 5.82
C ALA A 264 0.19 -2.77 5.11
N THR A 265 0.16 -1.55 4.56
CA THR A 265 1.33 -0.95 3.88
C THR A 265 2.45 -0.65 4.87
N LEU A 266 2.14 -0.12 6.06
CA LEU A 266 3.14 0.08 7.11
C LEU A 266 3.79 -1.24 7.52
N ARG A 267 2.99 -2.28 7.79
CA ARG A 267 3.49 -3.60 8.15
C ARG A 267 4.38 -4.17 7.05
N ALA A 268 3.93 -4.18 5.80
CA ALA A 268 4.70 -4.73 4.68
C ALA A 268 5.99 -3.94 4.45
N GLY A 269 5.98 -2.61 4.64
CA GLY A 269 7.19 -1.79 4.55
C GLY A 269 8.22 -2.15 5.63
N LEU A 270 7.77 -2.43 6.85
CA LEU A 270 8.63 -2.89 7.94
C LEU A 270 9.19 -4.30 7.67
N GLU A 271 8.40 -5.18 7.06
CA GLU A 271 8.85 -6.51 6.63
C GLU A 271 9.93 -6.39 5.54
N VAL A 272 9.73 -5.55 4.52
CA VAL A 272 10.75 -5.23 3.51
C VAL A 272 12.02 -4.68 4.13
N LEU A 273 11.88 -3.72 5.06
CA LEU A 273 12.99 -3.12 5.79
C LEU A 273 13.82 -4.18 6.53
N SER A 274 13.15 -5.09 7.25
CA SER A 274 13.81 -6.20 7.96
C SER A 274 14.45 -7.23 7.02
N GLY A 275 13.88 -7.45 5.83
CA GLY A 275 14.44 -8.35 4.82
C GLY A 275 15.74 -7.82 4.22
N ARG A 276 15.81 -6.51 3.93
CA ARG A 276 16.98 -5.88 3.30
C ARG A 276 18.22 -5.87 4.19
N VAL A 277 18.04 -5.64 5.50
CA VAL A 277 19.15 -5.67 6.46
C VAL A 277 19.74 -7.08 6.64
N SER A 278 18.94 -8.11 6.42
CA SER A 278 19.33 -9.52 6.56
C SER A 278 20.19 -10.06 5.41
N GLY A 279 20.29 -9.34 4.29
CA GLY A 279 21.20 -9.69 3.18
C GLY A 279 22.68 -9.48 3.53
N PRO A 280 23.62 -10.07 2.76
CA PRO A 280 25.04 -9.86 2.99
C PRO A 280 25.38 -8.35 2.90
N PRO A 281 26.22 -7.83 3.82
CA PRO A 281 26.55 -6.39 3.86
C PRO A 281 27.49 -5.98 2.73
N ASP A 282 28.30 -6.92 2.23
CA ASP A 282 29.32 -6.72 1.21
C ASP A 282 29.30 -7.86 0.19
N GLY A 283 29.79 -7.58 -1.02
CA GLY A 283 29.90 -8.54 -2.12
C GLY A 283 28.93 -8.30 -3.28
N PRO A 284 29.01 -9.12 -4.35
CA PRO A 284 28.19 -8.95 -5.55
C PRO A 284 26.68 -9.14 -5.30
N ASP A 285 26.31 -9.83 -4.22
CA ASP A 285 24.93 -10.07 -3.79
C ASP A 285 24.49 -9.14 -2.64
N ALA A 286 25.32 -8.13 -2.30
CA ALA A 286 25.00 -7.21 -1.22
C ALA A 286 23.77 -6.37 -1.53
N SER A 287 22.86 -6.27 -0.56
CA SER A 287 21.77 -5.31 -0.64
C SER A 287 22.29 -3.93 -0.25
N PRO A 288 22.14 -2.89 -1.10
CA PRO A 288 22.50 -1.53 -0.74
C PRO A 288 21.87 -1.14 0.59
N TRP A 289 22.68 -0.53 1.47
CA TRP A 289 22.23 -0.11 2.78
C TRP A 289 22.80 1.28 3.16
N PRO A 290 21.94 2.24 3.56
CA PRO A 290 20.48 2.17 3.50
C PRO A 290 19.95 2.08 2.05
N GLU A 291 18.75 1.52 1.88
CA GLU A 291 18.07 1.50 0.59
C GLU A 291 17.36 2.84 0.35
N PHE A 292 17.75 3.58 -0.69
CA PHE A 292 17.20 4.91 -0.95
C PHE A 292 15.79 4.91 -1.55
N SER A 293 15.27 3.79 -2.08
CA SER A 293 13.87 3.75 -2.55
C SER A 293 12.83 3.91 -1.43
N GLU A 294 13.24 3.71 -0.18
CA GLU A 294 12.39 3.86 1.02
C GLU A 294 12.30 5.31 1.52
N TYR A 295 13.13 6.20 0.99
CA TYR A 295 13.16 7.61 1.39
C TYR A 295 12.42 8.49 0.38
N SER A 296 12.13 9.73 0.78
CA SER A 296 11.62 10.74 -0.13
C SER A 296 12.65 11.06 -1.21
N CYS A 297 12.31 10.77 -2.47
CA CYS A 297 13.16 11.16 -3.60
C CYS A 297 13.37 12.68 -3.67
N ASP A 298 12.37 13.45 -3.24
CA ASP A 298 12.42 14.92 -3.23
C ASP A 298 13.41 15.47 -2.21
N SER A 299 13.89 14.67 -1.24
CA SER A 299 14.98 15.08 -0.35
C SER A 299 16.31 15.32 -1.09
N CYS A 300 16.50 14.66 -2.24
CA CYS A 300 17.72 14.79 -3.07
C CYS A 300 17.44 15.33 -4.47
N HIS A 301 16.27 15.02 -5.05
CA HIS A 301 15.87 15.35 -6.42
C HIS A 301 14.89 16.52 -6.49
N HIS A 302 15.20 17.61 -5.79
CA HIS A 302 14.42 18.84 -5.83
C HIS A 302 15.14 19.96 -6.60
N SER A 303 14.38 21.00 -6.97
CA SER A 303 14.96 22.23 -7.50
C SER A 303 15.74 22.94 -6.40
N LEU A 304 16.93 23.47 -6.73
CA LEU A 304 17.70 24.36 -5.85
C LEU A 304 17.16 25.80 -5.83
N LEU A 305 16.22 26.10 -6.73
CA LEU A 305 15.49 27.36 -6.77
C LEU A 305 14.15 27.10 -6.06
N ASP A 306 14.03 27.57 -4.82
CA ASP A 306 12.88 27.43 -3.91
C ASP A 306 11.64 28.15 -4.44
N GLU A 307 10.46 27.47 -4.54
CA GLU A 307 9.08 28.00 -4.26
C GLU A 307 7.97 26.88 -4.11
N GLY A 308 8.30 25.58 -3.95
CA GLY A 308 7.32 24.46 -3.90
C GLY A 308 7.06 23.87 -2.50
N LEU A 309 6.16 22.87 -2.36
CA LEU A 309 5.99 21.99 -1.18
C LEU A 309 7.26 21.17 -0.85
N ARG A 310 8.43 21.62 -1.27
CA ARG A 310 9.69 20.87 -1.34
C ARG A 310 10.68 21.34 -0.30
N ASN A 311 10.35 22.40 0.42
CA ASN A 311 11.30 23.14 1.26
C ASN A 311 10.94 23.15 2.72
N PHE A 312 10.07 22.24 3.15
CA PHE A 312 10.06 21.95 4.57
C PHE A 312 11.37 21.24 4.91
N ARG A 313 12.34 22.06 5.29
CA ARG A 313 13.42 21.68 6.20
C ARG A 313 12.70 21.35 7.50
N GLY A 314 12.18 20.13 7.59
CA GLY A 314 11.61 19.63 8.83
C GLY A 314 12.54 20.00 9.97
N ASP A 315 11.97 20.39 11.11
CA ASP A 315 12.72 20.35 12.33
C ASP A 315 13.38 18.96 12.41
N GLU A 316 14.69 18.95 12.65
CA GLU A 316 15.61 17.81 12.79
C GLU A 316 16.56 17.54 11.59
N ILE A 317 17.73 18.19 11.70
CA ILE A 317 19.03 17.88 11.08
C ILE A 317 19.11 18.04 9.54
N PRO A 318 19.70 19.16 9.05
CA PRO A 318 20.02 19.34 7.64
C PRO A 318 20.76 18.16 7.01
N GLY A 319 20.30 17.73 5.83
CA GLY A 319 20.92 16.63 5.08
C GLY A 319 20.35 15.24 5.38
N THR A 320 19.30 15.14 6.21
CA THR A 320 18.65 13.88 6.53
C THR A 320 17.42 13.66 5.65
N PRO A 321 17.38 12.64 4.78
CA PRO A 321 16.21 12.36 3.96
C PRO A 321 15.06 11.80 4.83
N ALA A 322 13.83 12.16 4.50
CA ALA A 322 12.65 11.64 5.19
C ALA A 322 12.43 10.17 4.83
N TRP A 323 12.41 9.28 5.83
CA TRP A 323 12.12 7.87 5.63
C TRP A 323 10.61 7.62 5.51
N ALA A 324 10.23 6.63 4.70
CA ALA A 324 8.86 6.15 4.52
C ALA A 324 7.84 7.28 4.25
N SER A 325 8.26 8.32 3.50
CA SER A 325 7.46 9.52 3.22
C SER A 325 6.09 9.23 2.63
N TRP A 326 5.92 8.10 1.95
CA TRP A 326 4.64 7.63 1.42
C TRP A 326 3.81 6.81 2.39
N SER A 327 4.41 5.92 3.18
CA SER A 327 3.64 4.96 4.00
C SER A 327 3.47 5.40 5.45
N LEU A 328 4.29 6.33 5.95
CA LEU A 328 4.34 6.69 7.36
C LEU A 328 3.37 7.81 7.78
N PRO A 329 3.16 8.92 7.05
CA PRO A 329 2.44 10.08 7.58
C PRO A 329 1.02 9.75 8.08
N MET A 330 0.21 9.12 7.23
CA MET A 330 -1.17 8.77 7.58
C MET A 330 -1.27 7.50 8.41
N SER A 331 -0.40 6.51 8.20
CA SER A 331 -0.40 5.30 9.06
C SER A 331 0.02 5.60 10.49
N ARG A 332 0.96 6.54 10.71
CA ARG A 332 1.33 7.03 12.04
C ARG A 332 0.15 7.76 12.70
N ALA A 333 -0.55 8.64 11.98
CA ALA A 333 -1.73 9.34 12.49
C ALA A 333 -2.83 8.34 12.89
N LEU A 334 -3.12 7.37 12.01
CA LEU A 334 -4.07 6.29 12.28
C LEU A 334 -3.66 5.45 13.50
N VAL A 335 -2.38 5.09 13.61
CA VAL A 335 -1.86 4.37 14.79
C VAL A 335 -2.04 5.21 16.06
N GLY A 336 -1.84 6.52 16.00
CA GLY A 336 -2.05 7.42 17.15
C GLY A 336 -3.50 7.42 17.64
N GLN A 337 -4.45 7.45 16.72
CA GLN A 337 -5.88 7.38 17.02
C GLN A 337 -6.30 6.01 17.54
N THR A 338 -5.78 4.95 16.93
CA THR A 338 -6.30 3.59 17.13
C THR A 338 -5.55 2.78 18.18
N GLU A 339 -4.24 3.00 18.35
CA GLU A 339 -3.35 2.23 19.20
C GLU A 339 -2.14 3.07 19.65
N LEU A 340 -2.40 4.07 20.51
CA LEU A 340 -1.41 5.06 20.95
C LEU A 340 -0.08 4.47 21.44
N ARG A 341 -0.09 3.27 22.06
CA ARG A 341 1.12 2.60 22.55
C ARG A 341 2.13 2.26 21.45
N LEU A 342 1.71 2.23 20.19
CA LEU A 342 2.60 1.94 19.05
C LEU A 342 3.29 3.18 18.49
N ILE A 343 2.89 4.40 18.87
CA ILE A 343 3.56 5.63 18.41
C ILE A 343 5.03 5.65 18.81
N GLY A 344 5.36 5.31 20.06
CA GLY A 344 6.74 5.26 20.53
C GLY A 344 7.63 4.31 19.69
N PRO A 345 7.21 3.05 19.47
CA PRO A 345 7.85 2.12 18.54
C PRO A 345 7.97 2.62 17.09
N VAL A 346 6.91 3.24 16.54
CA VAL A 346 6.94 3.83 15.19
C VAL A 346 8.00 4.92 15.11
N ASP A 347 7.98 5.87 16.05
CA ASP A 347 8.93 6.98 16.11
C ASP A 347 10.37 6.51 16.37
N ALA A 348 10.55 5.36 17.03
CA ALA A 348 11.87 4.77 17.24
C ALA A 348 12.49 4.26 15.94
N VAL A 349 11.72 3.60 15.08
CA VAL A 349 12.18 3.15 13.76
C VAL A 349 12.45 4.36 12.85
N ASP A 350 11.56 5.35 12.83
CA ASP A 350 11.76 6.58 12.05
C ASP A 350 13.05 7.31 12.45
N ARG A 351 13.28 7.53 13.76
CA ARG A 351 14.54 8.13 14.25
C ARG A 351 15.77 7.32 13.88
N LEU A 352 15.69 5.99 13.91
CA LEU A 352 16.81 5.11 13.55
C LEU A 352 17.12 5.21 12.06
N MET A 353 16.10 5.23 11.20
CA MET A 353 16.25 5.36 9.75
C MET A 353 16.71 6.76 9.32
N ARG A 354 16.54 7.77 10.18
CA ARG A 354 17.12 9.11 9.99
C ARG A 354 18.60 9.22 10.38
N GLU A 355 19.22 8.18 10.93
CA GLU A 355 20.67 8.17 11.14
C GLU A 355 21.39 8.13 9.77
N PRO A 356 22.54 8.84 9.57
CA PRO A 356 23.24 8.84 8.27
C PRO A 356 23.64 7.45 7.76
N TYR A 357 23.86 6.51 8.69
CA TYR A 357 24.09 5.10 8.39
C TYR A 357 23.40 4.26 9.48
N PRO A 358 22.11 3.93 9.29
CA PRO A 358 21.33 3.23 10.31
C PRO A 358 21.94 1.87 10.66
N ASP A 359 21.98 1.54 11.95
CA ASP A 359 22.49 0.25 12.41
C ASP A 359 21.57 -0.91 11.94
N ARG A 360 22.12 -1.82 11.12
CA ARG A 360 21.36 -2.91 10.47
C ARG A 360 20.64 -3.81 11.48
N ASP A 361 21.33 -4.22 12.54
CA ASP A 361 20.81 -5.17 13.53
C ASP A 361 19.70 -4.52 14.37
N ARG A 362 19.92 -3.26 14.80
CA ARG A 362 18.90 -2.47 15.51
C ARG A 362 17.67 -2.24 14.63
N VAL A 363 17.86 -1.95 13.35
CA VAL A 363 16.75 -1.75 12.41
C VAL A 363 15.98 -3.05 12.22
N ALA A 364 16.65 -4.17 11.95
CA ALA A 364 16.02 -5.49 11.81
C ALA A 364 15.13 -5.79 13.01
N GLU A 365 15.71 -5.71 14.21
CA GLU A 365 15.06 -6.08 15.46
C GLU A 365 13.86 -5.16 15.77
N GLN A 366 13.97 -3.85 15.54
CA GLN A 366 12.87 -2.90 15.76
C GLN A 366 11.78 -3.03 14.70
N ALA A 367 12.14 -3.16 13.42
CA ALA A 367 11.20 -3.33 12.32
C ALA A 367 10.39 -4.61 12.46
N GLU A 368 11.01 -5.76 12.77
CA GLU A 368 10.31 -7.04 12.98
C GLU A 368 9.35 -6.99 14.18
N ARG A 369 9.75 -6.34 15.28
CA ARG A 369 8.87 -6.16 16.45
C ARG A 369 7.68 -5.27 16.13
N LEU A 370 7.93 -4.18 15.40
CA LEU A 370 6.88 -3.26 15.02
C LEU A 370 5.93 -3.89 14.00
N ALA A 371 6.45 -4.60 12.98
CA ALA A 371 5.65 -5.32 11.99
C ALA A 371 4.68 -6.31 12.64
N ARG A 372 5.15 -7.10 13.62
CA ARG A 372 4.28 -7.99 14.41
C ARG A 372 3.20 -7.24 15.18
N SER A 373 3.55 -6.11 15.78
CA SER A 373 2.63 -5.31 16.59
C SER A 373 1.56 -4.63 15.72
N VAL A 374 1.97 -4.06 14.57
CA VAL A 374 1.08 -3.50 13.55
C VAL A 374 0.21 -4.60 12.95
N GLY A 375 0.76 -5.80 12.72
CA GLY A 375 0.00 -6.98 12.26
C GLY A 375 -1.11 -7.37 13.22
N GLY A 376 -0.83 -7.39 14.53
CA GLY A 376 -1.87 -7.61 15.54
C GLY A 376 -2.95 -6.53 15.51
N ARG A 377 -2.58 -5.26 15.30
CA ARG A 377 -3.56 -4.17 15.17
C ARG A 377 -4.38 -4.26 13.89
N LEU A 378 -3.75 -4.61 12.78
CA LEU A 378 -4.40 -4.86 11.49
C LEU A 378 -5.45 -5.96 11.61
N SER A 379 -5.12 -7.09 12.25
CA SER A 379 -6.08 -8.17 12.50
C SER A 379 -7.25 -7.72 13.39
N ALA A 380 -6.99 -6.89 14.41
CA ALA A 380 -8.05 -6.33 15.24
C ALA A 380 -8.95 -5.36 14.44
N LEU A 381 -8.36 -4.52 13.58
CA LEU A 381 -9.07 -3.57 12.74
C LEU A 381 -9.94 -4.26 11.67
N GLU A 382 -9.50 -5.40 11.14
CA GLU A 382 -10.32 -6.20 10.21
C GLU A 382 -11.64 -6.65 10.88
N GLY A 383 -11.60 -6.95 12.18
CA GLY A 383 -12.78 -7.36 12.96
C GLY A 383 -13.57 -6.22 13.60
N SER A 384 -13.09 -4.97 13.54
CA SER A 384 -13.76 -3.81 14.15
C SER A 384 -14.40 -2.90 13.10
N GLU A 385 -15.36 -2.09 13.54
CA GLU A 385 -15.82 -0.95 12.75
C GLU A 385 -14.74 0.16 12.83
N TYR A 386 -14.36 0.69 11.67
CA TYR A 386 -13.63 1.94 11.52
C TYR A 386 -14.35 2.69 10.41
N ASP A 387 -15.10 3.71 10.79
CA ASP A 387 -16.13 4.30 9.94
C ASP A 387 -15.83 5.76 9.55
N ARG A 388 -16.80 6.38 8.89
CA ARG A 388 -16.69 7.77 8.42
C ARG A 388 -16.43 8.75 9.55
N ASP A 389 -17.01 8.53 10.73
CA ASP A 389 -16.86 9.44 11.86
C ASP A 389 -15.46 9.30 12.44
N ASP A 390 -14.92 8.07 12.53
CA ASP A 390 -13.52 7.85 12.92
C ASP A 390 -12.53 8.57 11.99
N LEU A 391 -12.69 8.45 10.67
CA LEU A 391 -11.79 9.11 9.72
C LEU A 391 -12.00 10.64 9.70
N ARG A 392 -13.24 11.11 9.86
CA ARG A 392 -13.52 12.54 9.95
C ARG A 392 -12.87 13.13 11.19
N ASP A 393 -12.96 12.46 12.33
CA ASP A 393 -12.32 12.87 13.58
C ASP A 393 -10.79 12.87 13.44
N LEU A 394 -10.21 11.89 12.74
CA LEU A 394 -8.78 11.88 12.45
C LEU A 394 -8.39 13.10 11.61
N ILE A 395 -9.09 13.34 10.51
CA ILE A 395 -8.84 14.48 9.60
C ILE A 395 -9.03 15.82 10.33
N ALA A 396 -10.07 15.95 11.15
CA ALA A 396 -10.32 17.13 11.97
C ALA A 396 -9.20 17.36 12.99
N SER A 397 -8.77 16.31 13.70
CA SER A 397 -7.67 16.42 14.67
C SER A 397 -6.35 16.87 14.02
N LEU A 398 -6.09 16.44 12.78
CA LEU A 398 -4.94 16.90 12.02
C LEU A 398 -5.08 18.37 11.64
N ALA A 399 -6.25 18.79 11.16
CA ALA A 399 -6.51 20.18 10.79
C ALA A 399 -6.49 21.16 11.98
N GLU A 400 -6.85 20.70 13.18
CA GLU A 400 -6.79 21.50 14.41
C GLU A 400 -5.36 21.70 14.95
N ASP A 401 -4.39 20.88 14.53
CA ASP A 401 -2.97 21.04 14.83
C ASP A 401 -2.18 21.40 13.55
N PRO A 402 -2.04 22.71 13.24
CA PRO A 402 -1.33 23.17 12.05
C PRO A 402 0.09 22.63 11.95
N GLY A 403 0.79 22.43 13.07
CA GLY A 403 2.15 21.87 13.05
C GLY A 403 2.18 20.42 12.58
N GLN A 404 1.18 19.63 12.97
CA GLN A 404 1.04 18.25 12.53
C GLN A 404 0.58 18.17 11.06
N LEU A 405 -0.41 18.96 10.66
CA LEU A 405 -0.88 18.98 9.27
C LEU A 405 0.21 19.48 8.33
N ASP A 406 0.85 20.61 8.63
CA ASP A 406 1.98 21.16 7.87
C ASP A 406 3.08 20.11 7.74
N GLY A 407 3.39 19.39 8.82
CA GLY A 407 4.34 18.29 8.81
C GLY A 407 3.97 17.16 7.84
N ILE A 408 2.68 16.80 7.71
CA ILE A 408 2.20 15.77 6.79
C ILE A 408 2.25 16.27 5.34
N ILE A 409 1.70 17.46 5.07
CA ILE A 409 1.60 18.00 3.70
C ILE A 409 2.89 18.72 3.24
N SER A 410 3.92 18.71 4.09
CA SER A 410 5.25 19.28 3.87
C SER A 410 6.04 18.73 2.69
N ASN A 411 5.62 17.59 2.15
CA ASN A 411 6.20 16.94 0.99
C ASN A 411 5.12 16.28 0.14
N ARG A 412 5.41 16.02 -1.14
CA ARG A 412 4.41 15.54 -2.10
C ARG A 412 3.82 14.18 -1.72
N ASP A 413 4.61 13.27 -1.16
CA ASP A 413 4.13 11.94 -0.77
C ASP A 413 3.13 12.03 0.40
N GLY A 414 3.44 12.81 1.43
CA GLY A 414 2.55 13.01 2.58
C GLY A 414 1.29 13.80 2.22
N ALA A 415 1.42 14.84 1.38
CA ALA A 415 0.27 15.58 0.84
C ALA A 415 -0.65 14.67 0.02
N ALA A 416 -0.07 13.81 -0.84
CA ALA A 416 -0.81 12.79 -1.58
C ALA A 416 -1.55 11.82 -0.65
N GLN A 417 -0.93 11.36 0.43
CA GLN A 417 -1.60 10.46 1.39
C GLN A 417 -2.76 11.13 2.12
N PHE A 418 -2.59 12.37 2.56
CA PHE A 418 -3.65 13.13 3.19
C PHE A 418 -4.82 13.36 2.22
N PHE A 419 -4.51 13.74 0.97
CA PHE A 419 -5.50 13.84 -0.11
C PHE A 419 -6.29 12.55 -0.33
N LEU A 420 -5.61 11.39 -0.35
CA LEU A 420 -6.25 10.10 -0.53
C LEU A 420 -7.16 9.72 0.65
N ALA A 421 -6.81 10.12 1.88
CA ALA A 421 -7.68 9.98 3.04
C ALA A 421 -8.97 10.81 2.90
N CYS A 422 -8.86 12.09 2.52
CA CYS A 422 -10.01 12.94 2.26
C CYS A 422 -10.92 12.38 1.15
N ARG A 423 -10.33 11.80 0.09
CA ARG A 423 -11.07 11.11 -0.98
C ARG A 423 -11.81 9.87 -0.49
N ALA A 424 -11.20 9.07 0.38
CA ALA A 424 -11.84 7.89 0.96
C ALA A 424 -13.06 8.30 1.80
N LEU A 425 -12.95 9.35 2.62
CA LEU A 425 -14.06 9.91 3.39
C LEU A 425 -15.19 10.39 2.48
N ALA A 426 -14.90 11.27 1.51
CA ALA A 426 -15.91 11.81 0.59
C ALA A 426 -16.58 10.73 -0.26
N GLY A 427 -15.83 9.73 -0.71
CA GLY A 427 -16.37 8.57 -1.42
C GLY A 427 -17.33 7.76 -0.56
N SER A 428 -16.98 7.52 0.70
CA SER A 428 -17.86 6.80 1.63
C SER A 428 -19.14 7.58 1.95
N GLU A 429 -19.06 8.90 2.12
CA GLU A 429 -20.24 9.76 2.28
C GLU A 429 -21.16 9.68 1.06
N ALA A 430 -20.59 9.72 -0.15
CA ALA A 430 -21.35 9.59 -1.40
C ALA A 430 -22.06 8.23 -1.49
N ASP A 431 -21.36 7.14 -1.19
CA ASP A 431 -21.93 5.79 -1.19
C ASP A 431 -23.06 5.65 -0.16
N ALA A 432 -22.90 6.26 1.02
CA ALA A 432 -23.94 6.28 2.04
C ALA A 432 -25.20 7.01 1.57
N LEU A 433 -25.06 8.18 0.94
CA LEU A 433 -26.19 8.93 0.38
C LEU A 433 -26.88 8.16 -0.75
N LEU A 434 -26.12 7.49 -1.63
CA LEU A 434 -26.68 6.65 -2.69
C LEU A 434 -27.47 5.48 -2.12
N ARG A 435 -26.96 4.82 -1.08
CA ARG A 435 -27.66 3.72 -0.38
C ARG A 435 -28.93 4.18 0.33
N ALA A 436 -28.95 5.40 0.87
CA ALA A 436 -30.15 5.99 1.49
C ALA A 436 -31.29 6.23 0.49
N GLY A 437 -31.00 6.27 -0.82
CA GLY A 437 -31.98 6.24 -1.92
C GLY A 437 -32.78 7.54 -2.14
N ARG A 438 -32.73 8.51 -1.23
CA ARG A 438 -33.36 9.85 -1.35
C ARG A 438 -32.53 10.94 -0.65
N PRO A 439 -31.38 11.34 -1.23
CA PRO A 439 -30.58 12.43 -0.64
C PRO A 439 -31.34 13.76 -0.70
N ARG A 440 -31.22 14.61 0.33
CA ARG A 440 -31.79 15.96 0.27
C ARG A 440 -30.97 16.77 -0.75
N PRO A 441 -31.57 17.76 -1.45
CA PRO A 441 -30.82 18.60 -2.38
C PRO A 441 -29.58 19.24 -1.76
N GLY A 442 -29.66 19.63 -0.48
CA GLY A 442 -28.53 20.18 0.27
C GLY A 442 -27.38 19.19 0.46
N ASP A 443 -27.67 17.92 0.72
CA ASP A 443 -26.64 16.87 0.87
C ASP A 443 -25.88 16.66 -0.45
N VAL A 444 -26.59 16.70 -1.58
CA VAL A 444 -26.00 16.60 -2.91
C VAL A 444 -25.14 17.82 -3.22
N THR A 445 -25.61 19.04 -2.93
CA THR A 445 -24.85 20.27 -3.15
C THR A 445 -23.59 20.32 -2.28
N ARG A 446 -23.67 19.92 -1.00
CA ARG A 446 -22.50 19.79 -0.11
C ARG A 446 -21.45 18.85 -0.72
N LEU A 447 -21.84 17.62 -1.08
CA LEU A 447 -20.90 16.67 -1.68
C LEU A 447 -20.33 17.14 -3.02
N GLN A 448 -21.12 17.81 -3.86
CA GLN A 448 -20.60 18.41 -5.09
C GLN A 448 -19.50 19.44 -4.81
N GLY A 449 -19.66 20.25 -3.76
CA GLY A 449 -18.64 21.17 -3.29
C GLY A 449 -17.37 20.46 -2.80
N VAL A 450 -17.52 19.39 -2.02
CA VAL A 450 -16.39 18.56 -1.57
C VAL A 450 -15.65 17.92 -2.75
N PHE A 451 -16.35 17.31 -3.70
CA PHE A 451 -15.72 16.72 -4.89
C PHE A 451 -15.07 17.76 -5.81
N GLN A 452 -15.58 18.99 -5.84
CA GLN A 452 -14.94 20.09 -6.55
C GLN A 452 -13.61 20.47 -5.87
N ALA A 453 -13.57 20.61 -4.55
CA ALA A 453 -12.34 20.87 -3.82
C ALA A 453 -11.32 19.72 -3.94
N ILE A 454 -11.79 18.47 -3.95
CA ILE A 454 -10.95 17.30 -4.24
C ILE A 454 -10.30 17.41 -5.63
N ARG A 455 -11.04 17.86 -6.66
CA ARG A 455 -10.43 18.10 -7.98
C ARG A 455 -9.38 19.19 -7.93
N GLU A 456 -9.67 20.31 -7.26
CA GLU A 456 -8.73 21.43 -7.11
C GLU A 456 -7.41 20.99 -6.44
N VAL A 457 -7.48 20.19 -5.37
CA VAL A 457 -6.28 19.62 -4.72
C VAL A 457 -5.59 18.62 -5.64
N GLY A 458 -6.35 17.77 -6.34
CA GLY A 458 -5.82 16.83 -7.32
C GLY A 458 -4.99 17.52 -8.41
N ASP A 459 -5.54 18.58 -9.00
CA ASP A 459 -4.88 19.41 -10.01
C ASP A 459 -3.63 20.09 -9.45
N ALA A 460 -3.71 20.63 -8.23
CA ALA A 460 -2.59 21.30 -7.58
C ALA A 460 -1.43 20.33 -7.28
N LEU A 461 -1.74 19.08 -6.92
CA LEU A 461 -0.77 18.01 -6.74
C LEU A 461 -0.32 17.36 -8.08
N GLU A 462 -0.89 17.80 -9.19
CA GLU A 462 -0.75 17.23 -10.54
C GLU A 462 -1.05 15.72 -10.58
N PHE A 463 -2.06 15.29 -9.82
CA PHE A 463 -2.62 13.96 -10.04
C PHE A 463 -3.26 13.92 -11.43
N PRO A 464 -2.95 12.92 -12.28
CA PRO A 464 -3.59 12.81 -13.58
C PRO A 464 -5.10 12.63 -13.40
N GLU A 465 -5.91 13.50 -14.02
CA GLU A 465 -7.36 13.50 -13.82
C GLU A 465 -8.05 12.24 -14.37
N GLU A 466 -7.58 11.63 -15.47
CA GLU A 466 -8.34 10.55 -16.15
C GLU A 466 -7.53 9.50 -16.92
N THR A 467 -6.20 9.54 -16.89
CA THR A 467 -5.36 8.59 -17.65
C THR A 467 -4.78 7.51 -16.76
N HIS A 468 -4.53 6.34 -17.35
CA HIS A 468 -4.02 5.09 -16.78
C HIS A 468 -2.60 5.18 -16.15
N ILE A 469 -2.30 6.30 -15.51
CA ILE A 469 -1.03 6.69 -14.97
C ILE A 469 -1.14 6.56 -13.45
N GLY A 470 -0.75 5.39 -12.94
CA GLY A 470 -0.39 5.29 -11.53
C GLY A 470 0.80 6.21 -11.22
N PRO A 471 1.05 6.53 -9.94
CA PRO A 471 2.30 7.17 -9.55
C PRO A 471 3.49 6.37 -10.12
N GLY A 472 4.46 7.03 -10.77
CA GLY A 472 5.60 6.38 -11.43
C GLY A 472 5.49 6.08 -12.94
N SER A 473 4.38 6.43 -13.61
CA SER A 473 4.27 6.23 -15.06
C SER A 473 5.18 7.20 -15.86
N ARG A 474 5.43 6.87 -17.13
CA ARG A 474 6.27 7.68 -18.05
C ARG A 474 5.66 9.05 -18.38
N GLU A 475 4.37 9.20 -18.10
CA GLU A 475 3.56 10.40 -18.27
C GLU A 475 3.27 11.07 -16.90
N GLU A 476 3.84 10.55 -15.80
CA GLU A 476 3.85 11.29 -14.52
C GLU A 476 4.49 12.65 -14.80
N PRO A 477 3.79 13.76 -14.50
CA PRO A 477 4.34 15.08 -14.75
C PRO A 477 5.70 15.17 -14.06
N SER A 478 6.71 15.57 -14.85
CA SER A 478 8.04 15.89 -14.35
C SER A 478 7.86 16.70 -13.07
N PRO A 479 8.56 16.39 -11.97
CA PRO A 479 8.41 17.09 -10.69
C PRO A 479 8.97 18.51 -10.83
N ARG A 480 8.27 19.39 -11.54
CA ARG A 480 8.67 20.77 -11.87
C ARG A 480 7.53 21.77 -11.64
N SER A 481 6.46 21.41 -10.92
CA SER A 481 5.60 22.43 -10.32
C SER A 481 6.30 23.05 -9.12
N ASP A 482 6.68 24.29 -9.32
CA ASP A 482 7.39 25.15 -8.38
C ASP A 482 6.40 25.97 -7.52
N ARG A 483 5.24 25.44 -7.11
CA ARG A 483 4.21 26.26 -6.44
C ARG A 483 3.60 25.62 -5.20
N ALA A 484 4.13 25.94 -4.02
CA ALA A 484 3.62 25.48 -2.72
C ALA A 484 2.27 26.15 -2.36
N GLY A 485 2.17 27.46 -2.62
CA GLY A 485 1.02 28.29 -2.23
C GLY A 485 -0.33 27.76 -2.74
N PRO A 486 -0.48 27.47 -4.04
CA PRO A 486 -1.72 26.92 -4.58
C PRO A 486 -2.12 25.57 -3.99
N ILE A 487 -1.17 24.76 -3.51
CA ILE A 487 -1.49 23.45 -2.92
C ILE A 487 -2.03 23.62 -1.50
N LEU A 488 -1.37 24.46 -0.68
CA LEU A 488 -1.85 24.76 0.67
C LEU A 488 -3.22 25.44 0.64
N GLU A 489 -3.41 26.44 -0.24
CA GLU A 489 -4.71 27.10 -0.43
C GLU A 489 -5.81 26.13 -0.88
N ALA A 490 -5.48 25.16 -1.75
CA ALA A 490 -6.41 24.13 -2.17
C ALA A 490 -6.77 23.17 -1.01
N PHE A 491 -5.80 22.81 -0.16
CA PHE A 491 -6.06 21.99 1.02
C PHE A 491 -6.93 22.72 2.04
N ASP A 492 -6.69 24.01 2.32
CA ASP A 492 -7.54 24.82 3.19
C ASP A 492 -8.98 24.82 2.69
N GLY A 493 -9.18 25.07 1.39
CA GLY A 493 -10.51 25.05 0.78
C GLY A 493 -11.17 23.66 0.76
N LEU A 494 -10.40 22.58 0.78
CA LEU A 494 -10.92 21.22 0.96
C LEU A 494 -11.33 20.98 2.40
N MET A 495 -10.51 21.39 3.37
CA MET A 495 -10.77 21.20 4.80
C MET A 495 -12.03 21.94 5.24
N ASP A 496 -12.20 23.19 4.82
CA ASP A 496 -13.40 23.99 5.10
C ASP A 496 -14.67 23.23 4.68
N ARG A 497 -14.70 22.70 3.46
CA ARG A 497 -15.89 22.03 2.91
C ARG A 497 -16.09 20.62 3.46
N LEU A 498 -15.01 19.91 3.77
CA LEU A 498 -15.06 18.53 4.26
C LEU A 498 -15.51 18.49 5.72
N LEU A 499 -15.08 19.46 6.53
CA LEU A 499 -15.38 19.56 7.96
C LEU A 499 -16.53 20.52 8.30
N GLU A 500 -17.08 21.23 7.32
CA GLU A 500 -18.30 22.03 7.48
C GLU A 500 -19.42 21.20 8.14
N ALA A 501 -19.87 21.66 9.31
CA ALA A 501 -20.91 21.02 10.11
C ALA A 501 -22.24 20.91 9.35
N GLU A 502 -22.99 19.83 9.58
CA GLU A 502 -24.32 19.58 8.99
C GLU A 502 -25.42 20.58 9.43
N ASP A 503 -25.06 21.65 10.14
CA ASP A 503 -25.98 22.58 10.82
C ASP A 503 -26.81 23.49 9.88
N GLY A 504 -26.72 23.31 8.56
CA GLY A 504 -27.38 24.17 7.57
C GLY A 504 -28.75 23.71 7.06
N LEU A 505 -29.23 22.50 7.38
CA LEU A 505 -30.39 21.90 6.68
C LEU A 505 -31.64 21.66 7.55
N GLU A 506 -31.71 22.19 8.76
CA GLU A 506 -32.93 22.16 9.59
C GLU A 506 -33.89 23.35 9.36
N GLY A 507 -33.58 24.29 8.46
CA GLY A 507 -34.34 25.54 8.27
C GLY A 507 -35.31 25.61 7.08
N GLY A 508 -35.51 24.54 6.31
CA GLY A 508 -36.38 24.56 5.13
C GLY A 508 -37.83 24.27 5.46
N GLU A 509 -38.65 25.31 5.66
CA GLU A 509 -40.10 25.19 5.83
C GLU A 509 -40.73 24.29 4.74
N ASN A 510 -41.49 23.28 5.17
CA ASN A 510 -42.36 22.48 4.32
C ASN A 510 -43.39 23.40 3.65
N VAL A 511 -43.13 23.85 2.42
CA VAL A 511 -44.13 24.49 1.57
C VAL A 511 -45.05 23.38 1.02
N PRO A 512 -46.35 23.36 1.34
CA PRO A 512 -47.27 22.37 0.78
C PRO A 512 -47.42 22.61 -0.72
N ILE A 513 -47.17 21.59 -1.53
CA ILE A 513 -47.46 21.61 -2.97
C ILE A 513 -48.98 21.62 -3.14
N GLU A 514 -49.57 22.79 -3.39
CA GLU A 514 -50.95 22.91 -3.84
C GLU A 514 -51.09 22.26 -5.23
N ASN A 515 -51.97 21.27 -5.26
CA ASN A 515 -52.35 20.49 -6.43
C ASN A 515 -53.12 21.36 -7.44
N ARG A 516 -52.40 21.99 -8.39
CA ARG A 516 -53.04 22.64 -9.55
C ARG A 516 -53.41 21.58 -10.59
N GLY A 517 -54.70 21.32 -10.67
CA GLY A 517 -55.32 20.38 -11.59
C GLY A 517 -55.03 20.67 -13.07
N ARG A 518 -54.97 19.59 -13.85
CA ARG A 518 -54.95 19.58 -15.31
C ARG A 518 -56.25 20.18 -15.87
N PRO A 519 -56.20 21.08 -16.86
CA PRO A 519 -57.32 21.26 -17.78
C PRO A 519 -57.29 20.19 -18.88
N ARG A 520 -58.49 19.90 -19.38
CA ARG A 520 -58.83 18.89 -20.38
C ARG A 520 -58.17 19.10 -21.74
#